data_AF-A0A098LEJ0-F1
#
_entry.id   AF-A0A098LEJ0-F1
#
_cell.length_a   1.000
_cell.length_b   1.000
_cell.length_c   1.000
_cell.angle_alpha   90.00
_cell.angle_beta   90.00
_cell.angle_gamma   90.00
#
_symmetry.space_group_name_H-M   'P 1'
#
loop_
_entity.id
_entity.type
_entity.pdbx_description
1 polymer ?
#
loop_
_entity_poly.entity_id
_entity_poly.type
_entity_poly.pdbx_seq_one_letter_code
_entity_poly.pdbx_strand_id
1 'polypeptide(L)'
;MSKLNYKDYIKALILFIFIINASCKKGPASTADIEESSKYPAIQIVKDSASGLTAPNYDILSSKITKDILTITVKYGGGCRQHKFELRSNGQPSASVFELHLLHLTTDDHCRRLLLDTLQFDLSPLRKISEKYSVKISPYPQIIYPD
;
A
#
# COMPACT_ATOMS: atom_id res chain seq x y z
N MET A 1 -31.35 -16.82 65.13
CA MET A 1 -30.70 -17.63 64.07
C MET A 1 -31.74 -18.02 63.03
N SER A 2 -31.95 -17.16 62.03
CA SER A 2 -32.88 -17.39 60.92
C SER A 2 -32.18 -18.15 59.79
N LYS A 3 -32.68 -19.34 59.48
CA LYS A 3 -32.18 -20.22 58.42
C LYS A 3 -32.56 -19.64 57.06
N LEU A 4 -31.57 -19.16 56.31
CA LEU A 4 -31.72 -18.77 54.90
C LEU A 4 -31.98 -20.02 54.05
N ASN A 5 -32.98 -19.94 53.16
CA ASN A 5 -33.52 -21.07 52.43
C ASN A 5 -32.83 -21.21 51.06
N TYR A 6 -32.19 -22.34 50.83
CA TYR A 6 -31.45 -22.67 49.59
C TYR A 6 -32.30 -22.53 48.31
N LYS A 7 -33.63 -22.60 48.42
CA LYS A 7 -34.56 -22.44 47.28
C LYS A 7 -34.62 -21.02 46.71
N ASP A 8 -34.23 -20.00 47.47
CA ASP A 8 -34.20 -18.61 47.00
C ASP A 8 -32.97 -18.35 46.09
N TYR A 9 -31.88 -19.08 46.33
CA TYR A 9 -30.67 -19.02 45.50
C TYR A 9 -30.85 -19.72 44.15
N ILE A 10 -31.63 -20.80 44.09
CA ILE A 10 -31.91 -21.50 42.81
C ILE A 10 -32.74 -20.62 41.87
N LYS A 11 -33.69 -19.84 42.39
CA LYS A 11 -34.45 -18.87 41.58
C LYS A 11 -33.57 -17.71 41.10
N ALA A 12 -32.62 -17.25 41.91
CA ALA A 12 -31.65 -16.23 41.52
C ALA A 12 -30.61 -16.73 40.49
N LEU A 13 -30.26 -18.02 40.50
CA LEU A 13 -29.31 -18.61 39.56
C LEU A 13 -29.93 -18.86 38.16
N ILE A 14 -31.23 -19.20 38.10
CA ILE A 14 -31.93 -19.44 36.83
C ILE A 14 -32.22 -18.13 36.06
N LEU A 15 -32.25 -16.98 36.74
CA LEU A 15 -32.42 -15.67 36.11
C LEU A 15 -31.11 -15.11 35.50
N PHE A 16 -29.94 -15.68 35.84
CA PHE A 16 -28.63 -15.17 35.40
C PHE A 16 -28.05 -15.93 34.17
N ILE A 17 -28.69 -17.02 33.73
CA ILE A 17 -28.20 -17.88 32.62
C ILE A 17 -28.76 -17.45 31.24
N PHE A 18 -29.58 -16.39 31.16
CA PHE A 18 -30.18 -15.93 29.90
C PHE A 18 -29.44 -14.75 29.19
N ILE A 19 -28.25 -14.33 29.65
CA ILE A 19 -27.47 -13.22 29.06
C ILE A 19 -26.15 -13.68 28.42
N ILE A 20 -26.13 -14.87 27.82
CA ILE A 20 -25.04 -15.32 26.94
C ILE A 20 -25.61 -15.79 25.59
N ASN A 21 -26.34 -14.89 24.93
CA ASN A 21 -26.54 -14.94 23.48
C ASN A 21 -25.57 -13.97 22.80
N ALA A 22 -24.28 -14.25 22.88
CA ALA A 22 -23.33 -13.79 21.87
C ALA A 22 -23.43 -14.74 20.67
N SER A 23 -24.50 -14.58 19.88
CA SER A 23 -24.57 -15.12 18.53
C SER A 23 -23.56 -14.37 17.67
N CYS A 24 -22.29 -14.78 17.73
CA CYS A 24 -21.35 -14.50 16.64
C CYS A 24 -21.86 -15.24 15.40
N LYS A 25 -22.64 -14.54 14.56
CA LYS A 25 -22.79 -14.92 13.16
C LYS A 25 -21.38 -14.91 12.58
N LYS A 26 -20.81 -16.09 12.30
CA LYS A 26 -19.80 -16.21 11.25
C LYS A 26 -20.48 -15.74 9.96
N GLY A 27 -20.26 -14.48 9.62
CA GLY A 27 -20.51 -13.98 8.27
C GLY A 27 -19.68 -14.80 7.27
N PRO A 28 -20.13 -14.90 6.02
CA PRO A 28 -19.36 -15.59 4.99
C PRO A 28 -17.97 -14.94 4.86
N ALA A 29 -16.98 -15.79 4.68
CA ALA A 29 -15.63 -15.41 4.30
C ALA A 29 -15.68 -14.67 2.96
N SER A 30 -15.61 -13.33 2.99
CA SER A 30 -15.19 -12.49 1.87
C SER A 30 -15.30 -11.02 2.32
N THR A 31 -14.17 -10.41 2.67
CA THR A 31 -13.87 -8.96 2.56
C THR A 31 -12.57 -8.70 3.31
N ALA A 32 -11.46 -9.21 2.75
CA ALA A 32 -10.10 -8.87 3.17
C ALA A 32 -9.35 -8.10 2.05
N ASP A 33 -10.09 -7.39 1.19
CA ASP A 33 -9.52 -6.74 0.00
C ASP A 33 -9.94 -5.27 -0.18
N ILE A 34 -10.54 -4.63 0.83
CA ILE A 34 -10.98 -3.24 0.71
C ILE A 34 -10.51 -2.40 1.91
N GLU A 35 -9.22 -2.38 2.23
CA GLU A 35 -8.62 -1.31 3.09
C GLU A 35 -7.11 -1.04 2.81
N GLU A 36 -6.55 -1.48 1.67
CA GLU A 36 -5.10 -1.29 1.39
C GLU A 36 -4.79 -0.18 0.37
N SER A 37 -5.69 0.09 -0.59
CA SER A 37 -5.46 1.07 -1.66
C SER A 37 -5.46 2.54 -1.18
N SER A 38 -6.20 2.89 -0.11
CA SER A 38 -6.30 4.29 0.35
C SER A 38 -5.09 4.78 1.17
N LYS A 39 -4.13 3.90 1.50
CA LYS A 39 -2.98 4.24 2.35
C LYS A 39 -1.80 4.81 1.57
N TYR A 40 -1.64 4.43 0.30
CA TYR A 40 -0.46 4.75 -0.49
C TYR A 40 -0.78 5.82 -1.53
N PRO A 41 0.17 6.71 -1.85
CA PRO A 41 -0.02 7.67 -2.93
C PRO A 41 -0.29 6.93 -4.25
N ALA A 42 -1.38 7.31 -4.92
CA ALA A 42 -1.68 6.80 -6.25
C ALA A 42 -0.65 7.28 -7.26
N ILE A 43 -0.38 6.44 -8.27
CA ILE A 43 0.38 6.86 -9.44
C ILE A 43 -0.31 8.04 -10.15
N GLN A 44 0.49 9.02 -10.60
CA GLN A 44 0.00 10.16 -11.36
C GLN A 44 -0.02 9.82 -12.86
N ILE A 45 -1.19 9.91 -13.49
CA ILE A 45 -1.32 9.76 -14.94
C ILE A 45 -1.26 11.13 -15.60
N VAL A 46 -0.17 11.43 -16.29
CA VAL A 46 0.10 12.74 -16.90
C VAL A 46 0.68 12.59 -18.30
N LYS A 47 0.23 13.41 -19.26
CA LYS A 47 0.63 13.28 -20.68
C LYS A 47 2.14 13.31 -20.88
N ASP A 48 2.83 14.24 -20.23
CA ASP A 48 4.28 14.34 -20.21
C ASP A 48 4.83 13.79 -18.89
N SER A 49 4.84 12.45 -18.77
CA SER A 49 5.31 11.78 -17.55
C SER A 49 6.81 11.89 -17.31
N ALA A 50 7.57 12.27 -18.34
CA ALA A 50 9.01 12.49 -18.26
C ALA A 50 9.38 13.95 -17.88
N SER A 51 8.41 14.86 -17.89
CA SER A 51 8.64 16.27 -17.56
C SER A 51 9.27 16.45 -16.19
N GLY A 52 10.37 17.22 -16.13
CA GLY A 52 11.10 17.50 -14.90
C GLY A 52 11.95 16.33 -14.40
N LEU A 53 12.11 15.25 -15.17
CA LEU A 53 13.11 14.23 -14.86
C LEU A 53 14.52 14.80 -14.98
N THR A 54 15.26 14.67 -13.89
CA THR A 54 16.72 14.78 -13.91
C THR A 54 17.32 13.38 -14.00
N ALA A 55 18.63 13.29 -14.24
CA ALA A 55 19.34 12.03 -14.07
C ALA A 55 19.03 11.46 -12.67
N PRO A 56 18.70 10.16 -12.54
CA PRO A 56 18.42 9.57 -11.24
C PRO A 56 19.60 9.75 -10.30
N ASN A 57 19.33 10.29 -9.12
CA ASN A 57 20.30 10.43 -8.01
C ASN A 57 20.02 9.43 -6.89
N TYR A 58 19.41 8.30 -7.27
CA TYR A 58 19.04 7.18 -6.41
C TYR A 58 19.31 5.88 -7.16
N ASP A 59 19.44 4.78 -6.42
CA ASP A 59 19.51 3.42 -6.93
C ASP A 59 18.21 2.69 -6.54
N ILE A 60 17.59 1.97 -7.48
CA ILE A 60 16.54 0.99 -7.16
C ILE A 60 17.22 -0.34 -6.83
N LEU A 61 17.07 -0.80 -5.58
CA LEU A 61 17.63 -2.07 -5.12
C LEU A 61 16.70 -3.26 -5.36
N SER A 62 15.39 -3.03 -5.24
CA SER A 62 14.37 -4.04 -5.52
C SER A 62 13.03 -3.39 -5.84
N SER A 63 12.20 -4.11 -6.60
CA SER A 63 10.84 -3.68 -6.91
C SER A 63 9.94 -4.89 -7.12
N LYS A 64 8.72 -4.83 -6.58
CA LYS A 64 7.70 -5.87 -6.74
C LYS A 64 6.30 -5.27 -6.75
N ILE A 65 5.36 -5.95 -7.38
CA ILE A 65 3.94 -5.59 -7.35
C ILE A 65 3.18 -6.72 -6.66
N THR A 66 2.58 -6.41 -5.52
CA THR A 66 1.65 -7.32 -4.85
C THR A 66 0.26 -6.70 -4.92
N LYS A 67 -0.70 -7.42 -5.54
CA LYS A 67 -2.03 -6.91 -5.93
C LYS A 67 -1.92 -5.71 -6.89
N ASP A 68 -2.00 -4.50 -6.36
CA ASP A 68 -1.87 -3.22 -7.09
C ASP A 68 -0.85 -2.28 -6.43
N ILE A 69 -0.09 -2.77 -5.45
CA ILE A 69 0.87 -1.93 -4.74
C ILE A 69 2.27 -2.20 -5.27
N LEU A 70 2.85 -1.21 -5.95
CA LEU A 70 4.25 -1.23 -6.32
C LEU A 70 5.09 -0.84 -5.11
N THR A 71 5.87 -1.80 -4.62
CA THR A 71 6.86 -1.56 -3.57
C THR A 71 8.24 -1.45 -4.19
N ILE A 72 8.97 -0.37 -3.90
CA ILE A 72 10.31 -0.10 -4.43
C ILE A 72 11.24 0.17 -3.24
N THR A 73 12.35 -0.55 -3.16
CA THR A 73 13.43 -0.20 -2.23
C THR A 73 14.43 0.67 -2.96
N VAL A 74 14.62 1.90 -2.48
CA VAL A 74 15.55 2.87 -3.06
C VAL A 74 16.69 3.19 -2.10
N LYS A 75 17.85 3.48 -2.66
CA LYS A 75 19.02 3.96 -1.93
C LYS A 75 19.49 5.29 -2.52
N TYR A 76 19.64 6.32 -1.72
CA TYR A 76 19.96 7.67 -2.22
C TYR A 76 20.73 8.50 -1.18
N GLY A 77 21.36 9.59 -1.62
CA GLY A 77 22.09 10.52 -0.75
C GLY A 77 21.21 11.65 -0.21
N GLY A 78 21.48 12.11 1.02
CA GLY A 78 20.79 13.26 1.63
C GLY A 78 20.58 13.10 3.14
N GLY A 79 19.38 13.46 3.62
CA GLY A 79 18.88 13.14 4.95
C GLY A 79 18.82 14.28 5.94
N CYS A 80 19.08 15.51 5.50
CA CYS A 80 18.85 16.71 6.31
C CYS A 80 17.54 17.40 5.96
N ARG A 81 16.98 17.11 4.78
CA ARG A 81 15.69 17.64 4.33
C ARG A 81 14.71 16.52 4.05
N GLN A 82 13.47 16.90 3.83
CA GLN A 82 12.46 15.95 3.38
C GLN A 82 12.73 15.55 1.93
N HIS A 83 12.66 14.25 1.68
CA HIS A 83 12.78 13.66 0.36
C HIS A 83 11.41 13.13 -0.04
N LYS A 84 10.89 13.61 -1.16
CA LYS A 84 9.60 13.15 -1.69
C LYS A 84 9.82 12.41 -2.99
N PHE A 85 9.14 11.29 -3.14
CA PHE A 85 9.10 10.54 -4.39
C PHE A 85 7.71 10.62 -5.01
N GLU A 86 7.68 10.79 -6.33
CA GLU A 86 6.45 10.73 -7.12
C GLU A 86 6.61 9.72 -8.24
N LEU A 87 5.56 8.94 -8.48
CA LEU A 87 5.51 7.98 -9.57
C LEU A 87 4.54 8.49 -10.63
N ARG A 88 5.01 8.56 -11.88
CA ARG A 88 4.26 9.10 -13.01
C ARG A 88 4.19 8.11 -14.16
N SER A 89 3.12 8.12 -14.93
CA SER A 89 3.01 7.41 -16.22
C SER A 89 2.19 8.25 -17.19
N ASN A 90 2.38 8.04 -18.50
CA ASN A 90 1.51 8.60 -19.53
C ASN A 90 0.20 7.82 -19.70
N GLY A 91 0.07 6.67 -19.02
CA GLY A 91 -1.12 5.82 -19.11
C GLY A 91 -1.28 5.12 -20.46
N GLN A 92 -0.24 5.07 -21.29
CA GLN A 92 -0.29 4.44 -22.61
C GLN A 92 0.68 3.25 -22.61
N PRO A 93 0.19 2.02 -22.40
CA PRO A 93 1.05 0.86 -22.38
C PRO A 93 1.48 0.48 -23.79
N SER A 94 2.73 0.02 -23.93
CA SER A 94 3.21 -0.66 -25.13
C SER A 94 3.24 -2.16 -24.84
N ALA A 95 2.50 -2.96 -25.60
CA ALA A 95 2.37 -4.41 -25.38
C ALA A 95 2.00 -4.77 -23.91
N SER A 96 1.08 -4.02 -23.30
CA SER A 96 0.66 -4.15 -21.89
C SER A 96 1.74 -3.80 -20.84
N VAL A 97 2.85 -3.17 -21.27
CA VAL A 97 3.88 -2.63 -20.38
C VAL A 97 3.69 -1.13 -20.26
N PHE A 98 3.38 -0.64 -19.06
CA PHE A 98 3.37 0.79 -18.76
C PHE A 98 4.79 1.27 -18.43
N GLU A 99 5.20 2.36 -19.06
CA GLU A 99 6.40 3.07 -18.64
C GLU A 99 6.07 3.99 -17.47
N LEU A 100 6.84 3.84 -16.40
CA LEU A 100 6.75 4.63 -15.18
C LEU A 100 8.01 5.46 -15.00
N HIS A 101 7.85 6.65 -14.46
CA HIS A 101 8.92 7.57 -14.12
C HIS A 101 8.88 7.83 -12.62
N LEU A 102 9.96 7.48 -11.92
CA LEU A 102 10.12 7.75 -10.50
C LEU A 102 10.92 9.05 -10.33
N LEU A 103 10.26 10.08 -9.82
CA LEU A 103 10.85 11.38 -9.61
C LEU A 103 11.25 11.52 -8.15
N HIS A 104 12.51 11.88 -7.93
CA HIS A 104 13.02 12.26 -6.61
C HIS A 104 12.96 13.78 -6.47
N LEU A 105 11.91 14.28 -5.84
CA LEU A 105 11.72 15.70 -5.57
C LEU A 105 12.50 16.04 -4.30
N THR A 106 13.74 16.49 -4.49
CA THR A 106 14.59 17.03 -3.42
C THR A 106 14.89 18.50 -3.65
N THR A 107 15.04 19.23 -2.55
CA THR A 107 15.57 20.60 -2.56
C THR A 107 17.00 20.54 -2.05
N ASP A 108 17.98 20.70 -2.93
CA ASP A 108 19.42 20.95 -2.67
C ASP A 108 19.98 20.41 -1.32
N ASP A 109 19.82 19.12 -1.05
CA ASP A 109 20.28 18.52 0.22
C ASP A 109 21.76 18.11 0.12
N HIS A 110 22.63 18.89 0.76
CA HIS A 110 24.08 18.65 0.77
C HIS A 110 24.51 17.59 1.79
N CYS A 111 23.60 17.00 2.55
CA CYS A 111 23.98 15.99 3.52
C CYS A 111 24.46 14.70 2.86
N ARG A 112 25.58 14.19 3.35
CA ARG A 112 26.27 13.02 2.77
C ARG A 112 25.87 11.71 3.45
N ARG A 113 24.63 11.60 3.95
CA ARG A 113 24.12 10.34 4.48
C ARG A 113 23.58 9.50 3.34
N LEU A 114 23.85 8.20 3.38
CA LEU A 114 23.24 7.23 2.50
C LEU A 114 21.98 6.70 3.16
N LEU A 115 20.86 6.86 2.49
CA LEU A 115 19.52 6.48 2.95
C LEU A 115 19.04 5.23 2.22
N LEU A 116 18.20 4.47 2.90
CA LEU A 116 17.51 3.30 2.37
C LEU A 116 16.03 3.45 2.74
N ASP A 117 15.17 3.60 1.73
CA ASP A 117 13.73 3.77 1.94
C ASP A 117 12.94 2.75 1.14
N THR A 118 11.77 2.40 1.67
CA THR A 118 10.75 1.61 0.98
C THR A 118 9.61 2.52 0.58
N LEU A 119 9.44 2.69 -0.74
CA LEU A 119 8.36 3.45 -1.35
C LEU A 119 7.23 2.51 -1.73
N GLN A 120 6.00 2.96 -1.57
CA GLN A 120 4.80 2.21 -1.95
C GLN A 120 3.85 3.12 -2.72
N PHE A 121 3.38 2.66 -3.88
CA PHE A 121 2.47 3.40 -4.76
C PHE A 121 1.29 2.52 -5.17
N ASP A 122 0.09 3.10 -5.18
CA ASP A 122 -1.11 2.45 -5.69
C ASP A 122 -1.16 2.54 -7.23
N LEU A 123 -1.13 1.39 -7.89
CA LEU A 123 -1.21 1.19 -9.34
C LEU A 123 -2.63 0.87 -9.83
N SER A 124 -3.63 0.82 -8.94
CA SER A 124 -5.04 0.60 -9.33
C SER A 124 -5.54 1.55 -10.45
N PRO A 125 -5.02 2.79 -10.64
CA PRO A 125 -5.36 3.59 -11.81
C PRO A 125 -4.97 2.96 -13.15
N LEU A 126 -3.88 2.18 -13.22
CA LEU A 126 -3.45 1.50 -14.45
C LEU A 126 -4.37 0.33 -14.81
N ARG A 127 -4.92 -0.37 -13.82
CA ARG A 127 -5.87 -1.47 -14.02
C ARG A 127 -7.16 -1.01 -14.72
N LYS A 128 -7.56 0.25 -14.52
CA LYS A 128 -8.69 0.87 -15.23
C LYS A 128 -8.43 1.09 -16.72
N ILE A 129 -7.16 1.09 -17.12
CA ILE A 129 -6.71 1.26 -18.51
C ILE A 129 -6.47 -0.10 -19.16
N SER A 130 -5.85 -1.04 -18.44
CA SER A 130 -5.59 -2.40 -18.91
C SER A 130 -5.78 -3.40 -17.77
N GLU A 131 -6.69 -4.37 -17.95
CA GLU A 131 -7.00 -5.40 -16.95
C GLU A 131 -5.76 -6.21 -16.55
N LYS A 132 -4.92 -6.52 -17.54
CA LYS A 132 -3.61 -7.14 -17.37
C LYS A 132 -2.55 -6.14 -17.72
N TYR A 133 -1.60 -5.93 -16.82
CA TYR A 133 -0.53 -4.99 -17.04
C TYR A 133 0.78 -5.47 -16.42
N SER A 134 1.86 -4.96 -16.96
CA SER A 134 3.19 -4.98 -16.35
C SER A 134 3.74 -3.57 -16.39
N VAL A 135 4.80 -3.31 -15.64
CA VAL A 135 5.37 -1.97 -15.57
C VAL A 135 6.89 -2.02 -15.73
N LYS A 136 7.44 -0.94 -16.24
CA LYS A 136 8.89 -0.70 -16.31
C LYS A 136 9.16 0.67 -15.71
N ILE A 137 10.12 0.76 -14.79
CA ILE A 137 10.51 2.04 -14.16
C ILE A 137 11.71 2.60 -14.93
N SER A 138 11.50 3.62 -15.74
CA SER A 138 12.57 4.26 -16.50
C SER A 138 13.55 5.01 -15.57
N PRO A 139 14.88 4.95 -15.82
CA PRO A 139 15.55 4.33 -16.97
C PRO A 139 15.93 2.85 -16.77
N TYR A 140 15.48 2.21 -15.69
CA TYR A 140 15.83 0.83 -15.39
C TYR A 140 15.14 -0.16 -16.36
N PRO A 141 15.85 -1.17 -16.86
CA PRO A 141 15.34 -2.03 -17.92
C PRO A 141 14.37 -3.12 -17.43
N GLN A 142 14.33 -3.41 -16.12
CA GLN A 142 13.50 -4.51 -15.61
C GLN A 142 12.00 -4.25 -15.83
N ILE A 143 11.31 -5.28 -16.33
CA ILE A 143 9.85 -5.35 -16.35
C ILE A 143 9.40 -6.04 -15.08
N ILE A 144 8.42 -5.46 -14.41
CA ILE A 144 7.85 -5.94 -13.16
C ILE A 144 6.44 -6.40 -13.47
N TYR A 145 6.16 -7.65 -13.12
CA TYR A 145 4.85 -8.27 -13.28
C TYR A 145 4.12 -8.25 -11.94
N PRO A 146 2.79 -7.99 -11.92
CA PRO A 146 1.96 -8.24 -10.74
C PRO A 146 2.03 -9.72 -10.33
N ASP A 147 2.14 -9.95 -9.02
CA ASP A 147 1.99 -11.27 -8.39
C ASP A 147 0.60 -11.90 -8.67
#